data_AF-A0A2K5SCQ0-F1
#
_entry.id   AF-A0A2K5SCQ0-F1
#
_cell.length_a   1.000
_cell.length_b   1.000
_cell.length_c   1.000
_cell.angle_alpha   90.00
_cell.angle_beta   90.00
_cell.angle_gamma   90.00
#
_symmetry.space_group_name_H-M   'P 1'
#
loop_
_entity.id
_entity.type
_entity.pdbx_description
1 polymer ?
#
loop_
_entity_poly.entity_id
_entity_poly.type
_entity_poly.pdbx_seq_one_letter_code
_entity_poly.pdbx_strand_id
1 'polypeptide(L)'
;MFLETLVDFIIIHKDDLQDWLFVLLTQLLKKMGADLLGSMQAKVQKALDVTRDSFPFDQQFNILMRFIVDQTQTPNLKVKVAILKYIESLARQMDPTDFVNSSETRVAVSRIVTWTTEPKSSDVRKAAQIVLISLSASRCSAPSSRRLTIPSTLLPSRCRPKSSRGSPRSRCCSSSPTSSQACCRVMTTPKVVCVRPACFA
;
A
#
# COMPACT_ATOMS: atom_id res chain seq x y z
N MET A 1 -9.56 -14.15 -25.63
CA MET A 1 -10.17 -15.45 -25.33
C MET A 1 -9.87 -15.86 -23.90
N PHE A 2 -8.73 -16.48 -23.55
CA PHE A 2 -8.52 -17.01 -22.17
C PHE A 2 -8.65 -15.98 -21.02
N LEU A 3 -8.04 -14.79 -21.12
CA LEU A 3 -8.11 -13.80 -20.04
C LEU A 3 -9.49 -13.15 -19.89
N GLU A 4 -10.28 -13.11 -20.97
CA GLU A 4 -11.66 -12.63 -20.90
C GLU A 4 -12.53 -13.67 -20.22
N THR A 5 -12.40 -14.94 -20.59
CA THR A 5 -13.10 -16.04 -19.91
C THR A 5 -12.66 -16.18 -18.45
N LEU A 6 -11.41 -15.87 -18.12
CA LEU A 6 -10.93 -15.87 -16.73
C LEU A 6 -11.63 -14.79 -15.91
N VAL A 7 -11.83 -13.60 -16.47
CA VAL A 7 -12.57 -12.51 -15.80
C VAL A 7 -14.00 -12.94 -15.50
N ASP A 8 -14.69 -13.52 -16.48
CA ASP A 8 -16.06 -14.00 -16.31
C ASP A 8 -16.13 -15.13 -15.26
N PHE A 9 -15.16 -16.05 -15.30
CA PHE A 9 -15.05 -17.14 -14.34
C PHE A 9 -14.85 -16.65 -12.90
N ILE A 10 -13.99 -15.64 -12.68
CA ILE A 10 -13.79 -15.04 -11.35
C ILE A 10 -15.10 -14.46 -10.82
N ILE A 11 -15.84 -13.73 -11.65
CA ILE A 11 -17.08 -13.07 -11.22
C ILE A 11 -18.16 -14.09 -10.84
N ILE A 12 -18.29 -15.15 -11.64
CA ILE A 12 -19.34 -16.17 -11.47
C ILE A 12 -19.02 -17.09 -10.28
N HIS A 13 -17.76 -17.47 -10.09
CA HIS A 13 -17.35 -18.49 -9.12
C HIS A 13 -16.51 -17.95 -7.95
N LYS A 14 -16.55 -16.64 -7.68
CA LYS A 14 -15.73 -16.01 -6.61
C LYS A 14 -15.86 -16.69 -5.24
N ASP A 15 -17.05 -17.19 -4.90
CA ASP A 15 -17.31 -17.79 -3.59
C ASP A 15 -16.60 -19.15 -3.43
N ASP A 16 -16.45 -19.92 -4.52
CA ASP A 16 -15.74 -21.20 -4.55
C ASP A 16 -14.22 -21.03 -4.78
N LEU A 17 -13.77 -19.84 -5.19
CA LEU A 17 -12.39 -19.56 -5.58
C LEU A 17 -11.50 -19.03 -4.45
N GLN A 18 -12.00 -18.96 -3.21
CA GLN A 18 -11.20 -18.44 -2.10
C GLN A 18 -9.90 -19.23 -1.87
N ASP A 19 -9.95 -20.56 -1.92
CA ASP A 19 -8.76 -21.42 -1.78
C ASP A 19 -7.78 -21.28 -2.96
N TRP A 20 -8.30 -20.91 -4.12
CA TRP A 20 -7.53 -20.70 -5.35
C TRP A 20 -7.00 -19.27 -5.49
N LEU A 21 -7.44 -18.33 -4.64
CA LEU A 21 -7.07 -16.92 -4.71
C LEU A 21 -5.55 -16.71 -4.67
N PHE A 22 -4.84 -17.46 -3.83
CA PHE A 22 -3.38 -17.40 -3.76
C PHE A 22 -2.75 -17.68 -5.13
N VAL A 23 -3.16 -18.76 -5.79
CA VAL A 23 -2.64 -19.15 -7.10
C VAL A 23 -3.06 -18.13 -8.15
N LEU A 24 -4.34 -17.75 -8.18
CA LEU A 24 -4.86 -16.78 -9.14
C LEU A 24 -4.10 -15.45 -9.08
N LEU A 25 -4.01 -14.83 -7.89
CA LEU A 25 -3.40 -13.53 -7.70
C LEU A 25 -1.90 -13.57 -8.00
N THR A 26 -1.17 -14.55 -7.45
CA THR A 26 0.28 -14.64 -7.65
C THR A 26 0.64 -14.96 -9.10
N GLN A 27 -0.14 -15.78 -9.81
CA GLN A 27 0.09 -16.09 -11.21
C GLN A 27 -0.20 -14.89 -12.12
N LEU A 28 -1.27 -14.13 -11.86
CA LEU A 28 -1.55 -12.89 -12.58
C LEU A 28 -0.44 -11.84 -12.37
N LEU A 29 0.07 -11.69 -11.14
CA LEU A 29 1.20 -10.79 -10.84
C LEU A 29 2.49 -11.22 -11.54
N LYS A 30 2.79 -12.52 -11.55
CA LYS A 30 3.93 -13.08 -12.31
C LYS A 30 3.76 -12.83 -13.81
N LYS A 31 2.55 -13.01 -14.33
CA LYS A 31 2.22 -12.76 -15.74
C LYS A 31 2.40 -11.30 -16.13
N MET A 32 2.03 -10.34 -15.27
CA MET A 32 2.30 -8.91 -15.49
C MET A 32 3.78 -8.56 -15.60
N GLY A 33 4.65 -9.33 -14.93
CA GLY A 33 6.09 -9.14 -15.01
C GLY A 33 6.79 -9.90 -16.13
N ALA A 34 6.04 -10.65 -16.94
CA ALA A 34 6.54 -11.22 -18.19
C ALA A 34 6.58 -10.15 -19.29
N ASP A 35 7.37 -10.39 -20.33
CA ASP A 35 7.39 -9.54 -21.51
C ASP A 35 6.12 -9.79 -22.36
N LEU A 36 5.08 -9.02 -22.06
CA LEU A 36 3.79 -9.06 -22.73
C LEU A 36 3.64 -7.89 -23.71
N LEU A 37 2.93 -8.13 -24.81
CA LEU A 37 2.42 -7.08 -25.68
C LEU A 37 1.39 -6.22 -24.92
N GLY A 38 1.29 -4.93 -25.24
CA GLY A 38 0.41 -3.98 -24.52
C GLY A 38 -1.06 -4.41 -24.46
N SER A 39 -1.57 -5.05 -25.51
CA SER A 39 -2.93 -5.61 -25.55
C SER A 39 -3.13 -6.75 -24.55
N MET A 40 -2.14 -7.64 -24.41
CA MET A 40 -2.17 -8.73 -23.43
C MET A 40 -1.99 -8.19 -22.01
N GLN A 41 -1.11 -7.22 -21.82
CA GLN A 41 -0.91 -6.54 -20.55
C GLN A 41 -2.21 -5.90 -20.04
N ALA A 42 -2.96 -5.22 -20.91
CA ALA A 42 -4.26 -4.63 -20.56
C ALA A 42 -5.26 -5.69 -20.08
N LYS A 43 -5.27 -6.88 -20.69
CA LYS A 43 -6.14 -7.99 -20.27
C LYS A 43 -5.75 -8.57 -18.92
N VAL A 44 -4.44 -8.74 -18.66
CA VAL A 44 -3.97 -9.22 -17.34
C VAL A 44 -4.26 -8.17 -16.26
N GLN A 45 -4.06 -6.88 -16.57
CA GLN A 45 -4.41 -5.79 -15.67
C GLN A 45 -5.91 -5.80 -15.34
N LYS A 46 -6.77 -5.96 -16.35
CA LYS A 46 -8.23 -6.09 -16.14
C LYS A 46 -8.57 -7.27 -15.23
N ALA A 47 -7.92 -8.43 -15.43
CA ALA A 47 -8.13 -9.60 -14.57
C ALA A 47 -7.68 -9.33 -13.11
N LEU A 48 -6.56 -8.62 -12.91
CA LEU A 48 -6.11 -8.20 -11.58
C LEU A 48 -7.11 -7.23 -10.92
N ASP A 49 -7.64 -6.27 -11.66
CA ASP A 49 -8.63 -5.32 -11.15
C ASP A 49 -9.93 -6.03 -10.75
N VAL A 50 -10.43 -6.95 -11.57
CA VAL A 50 -11.61 -7.77 -11.23
C VAL A 50 -11.34 -8.67 -10.02
N THR A 51 -10.15 -9.28 -9.93
CA THR A 51 -9.75 -10.04 -8.73
C THR A 51 -9.78 -9.16 -7.49
N ARG A 52 -9.27 -7.92 -7.59
CA ARG A 52 -9.26 -6.99 -6.47
C ARG A 52 -10.67 -6.69 -5.97
N ASP A 53 -11.60 -6.47 -6.89
CA ASP A 53 -12.96 -6.05 -6.57
C ASP A 53 -13.88 -7.24 -6.20
N SER A 54 -13.47 -8.48 -6.47
CA SER A 54 -14.26 -9.69 -6.24
C SER A 54 -13.99 -10.39 -4.90
N PHE A 55 -12.79 -10.24 -4.33
CA PHE A 55 -12.36 -10.94 -3.12
C PHE A 55 -12.16 -10.01 -1.92
N PRO A 56 -12.22 -10.50 -0.67
CA PRO A 56 -11.92 -9.70 0.52
C PRO A 56 -10.51 -9.11 0.51
N PHE A 57 -10.38 -7.82 0.86
CA PHE A 57 -9.09 -7.11 0.76
C PHE A 57 -8.06 -7.61 1.78
N ASP A 58 -8.48 -8.03 2.96
CA ASP A 58 -7.65 -8.62 4.01
C ASP A 58 -6.96 -9.91 3.52
N GLN A 59 -7.70 -10.80 2.86
CA GLN A 59 -7.17 -12.03 2.29
C GLN A 59 -6.14 -11.73 1.20
N GLN A 60 -6.47 -10.82 0.28
CA GLN A 60 -5.54 -10.40 -0.78
C GLN A 60 -4.26 -9.79 -0.19
N PHE A 61 -4.38 -8.92 0.81
CA PHE A 61 -3.25 -8.29 1.47
C PHE A 61 -2.35 -9.32 2.13
N ASN A 62 -2.92 -10.28 2.86
CA ASN A 62 -2.18 -11.36 3.51
C ASN A 62 -1.42 -12.23 2.49
N ILE A 63 -2.03 -12.55 1.35
CA ILE A 63 -1.38 -13.27 0.24
C ILE A 63 -0.17 -12.48 -0.28
N LEU A 64 -0.32 -11.17 -0.48
CA LEU A 64 0.77 -10.31 -0.97
C LEU A 64 1.93 -10.21 0.02
N MET A 65 1.64 -10.06 1.31
CA MET A 65 2.68 -10.05 2.35
C MET A 65 3.45 -11.38 2.35
N ARG A 66 2.75 -12.53 2.30
CA ARG A 66 3.37 -13.86 2.19
C ARG A 66 4.21 -13.99 0.93
N PHE A 67 3.72 -13.52 -0.20
CA PHE A 67 4.44 -13.59 -1.47
C PHE A 67 5.74 -12.75 -1.47
N ILE A 68 5.78 -11.63 -0.76
CA ILE A 68 6.99 -10.79 -0.65
C ILE A 68 8.08 -11.45 0.22
N VAL A 69 7.68 -12.14 1.28
CA VAL A 69 8.62 -12.76 2.24
C VAL A 69 9.02 -14.18 1.83
N ASP A 70 8.33 -14.78 0.86
CA ASP A 70 8.66 -16.10 0.33
C ASP A 70 10.05 -16.09 -0.34
N GLN A 71 10.99 -16.81 0.27
CA GLN A 71 12.38 -16.90 -0.16
C GLN A 71 12.56 -17.80 -1.40
N THR A 72 11.56 -18.63 -1.72
CA THR A 72 11.58 -19.50 -2.90
C THR A 72 11.28 -18.72 -4.19
N GLN A 73 10.71 -17.52 -4.06
CA GLN A 73 10.36 -16.66 -5.18
C GLN A 73 11.44 -15.63 -5.43
N THR A 74 11.90 -15.53 -6.67
CA THR A 74 12.81 -14.46 -7.13
C THR A 74 12.07 -13.52 -8.07
N PRO A 75 11.19 -12.62 -7.58
CA PRO A 75 10.43 -11.73 -8.44
C PRO A 75 11.39 -10.80 -9.20
N ASN A 76 11.25 -10.78 -10.53
CA ASN A 76 11.99 -9.86 -11.38
C ASN A 76 11.55 -8.40 -11.12
N LEU A 77 12.26 -7.42 -11.69
CA LEU A 77 11.98 -6.00 -11.45
C LEU A 77 10.54 -5.61 -11.84
N LYS A 78 10.00 -6.15 -12.94
CA LYS A 78 8.62 -5.86 -13.38
C LYS A 78 7.58 -6.48 -12.44
N VAL A 79 7.79 -7.72 -11.99
CA VAL A 79 6.93 -8.37 -10.99
C VAL A 79 6.93 -7.57 -9.69
N LYS A 80 8.10 -7.11 -9.21
CA LYS A 80 8.18 -6.23 -8.02
C LYS A 80 7.32 -4.98 -8.20
N VAL A 81 7.41 -4.28 -9.34
CA VAL A 81 6.57 -3.11 -9.62
C VAL A 81 5.09 -3.47 -9.62
N ALA A 82 4.71 -4.60 -10.24
CA ALA A 82 3.31 -5.04 -10.28
C ALA A 82 2.75 -5.32 -8.88
N ILE A 83 3.50 -6.07 -8.04
CA ILE A 83 3.14 -6.32 -6.64
C ILE A 83 2.94 -5.00 -5.89
N LEU A 84 3.91 -4.08 -5.99
CA LEU A 84 3.87 -2.82 -5.27
C LEU A 84 2.68 -1.95 -5.69
N LYS A 85 2.41 -1.83 -7.00
CA LYS A 85 1.24 -1.10 -7.51
C LYS A 85 -0.08 -1.73 -7.05
N TYR A 86 -0.14 -3.06 -6.97
CA TYR A 86 -1.32 -3.75 -6.47
C TYR A 86 -1.55 -3.46 -4.98
N ILE A 87 -0.51 -3.58 -4.14
CA ILE A 87 -0.57 -3.23 -2.71
C ILE A 87 -0.97 -1.77 -2.53
N GLU A 88 -0.42 -0.86 -3.33
CA GLU A 88 -0.76 0.57 -3.29
C GLU A 88 -2.24 0.81 -3.58
N SER A 89 -2.78 0.15 -4.60
CA SER A 89 -4.20 0.22 -4.93
C SER A 89 -5.08 -0.36 -3.82
N LEU A 90 -4.68 -1.50 -3.25
CA LEU A 90 -5.41 -2.18 -2.19
C LEU A 90 -5.43 -1.33 -0.92
N ALA A 91 -4.27 -0.80 -0.51
CA ALA A 91 -4.13 0.04 0.67
C ALA A 91 -4.89 1.38 0.61
N ARG A 92 -5.27 1.85 -0.59
CA ARG A 92 -6.13 3.03 -0.75
C ARG A 92 -7.61 2.74 -0.50
N GLN A 93 -8.02 1.48 -0.60
CA GLN A 93 -9.42 1.05 -0.45
C GLN A 93 -9.66 0.31 0.88
N MET A 94 -8.62 -0.27 1.48
CA MET A 94 -8.71 -0.96 2.76
C MET A 94 -8.99 -0.02 3.94
N ASP A 95 -9.79 -0.49 4.89
CA ASP A 95 -9.95 0.17 6.18
C ASP A 95 -8.71 -0.06 7.07
N PRO A 96 -8.31 0.92 7.91
CA PRO A 96 -7.30 0.74 8.94
C PRO A 96 -7.44 -0.53 9.79
N THR A 97 -8.67 -1.04 10.02
CA THR A 97 -8.93 -2.26 10.79
C THR A 97 -8.51 -3.54 10.08
N ASP A 98 -8.45 -3.52 8.74
CA ASP A 98 -8.07 -4.68 7.92
C ASP A 98 -6.55 -4.91 7.93
N PHE A 99 -5.78 -3.96 8.47
CA PHE A 99 -4.34 -4.09 8.62
C PHE A 99 -3.96 -4.97 9.81
N VAL A 100 -3.70 -6.24 9.50
CA VAL A 100 -3.14 -7.18 10.47
C VAL A 100 -1.67 -6.84 10.75
N ASN A 101 -1.38 -6.38 11.96
CA ASN A 101 -0.03 -6.11 12.48
C ASN A 101 0.74 -7.41 12.84
N SER A 102 0.83 -8.34 11.89
CA SER A 102 1.53 -9.63 12.07
C SER A 102 3.04 -9.52 11.89
N SER A 103 3.76 -10.58 12.30
CA SER A 103 5.17 -10.79 12.00
C SER A 103 5.46 -10.72 10.50
N GLU A 104 4.60 -11.34 9.70
CA GLU A 104 4.68 -11.45 8.25
C GLU A 104 4.60 -10.07 7.62
N THR A 105 3.65 -9.23 8.07
CA THR A 105 3.52 -7.84 7.61
C THR A 105 4.77 -7.04 7.95
N ARG A 106 5.36 -7.22 9.14
CA ARG A 106 6.61 -6.52 9.52
C ARG A 106 7.77 -6.91 8.61
N VAL A 107 7.98 -8.21 8.37
CA VAL A 107 9.07 -8.71 7.52
C VAL A 107 8.85 -8.29 6.07
N ALA A 108 7.62 -8.34 5.57
CA ALA A 108 7.27 -7.86 4.24
C ALA A 108 7.56 -6.37 4.06
N VAL A 109 7.18 -5.54 5.04
CA VAL A 109 7.51 -4.10 5.04
C VAL A 109 9.02 -3.88 5.05
N SER A 110 9.78 -4.61 5.86
CA SER A 110 11.24 -4.55 5.84
C SER A 110 11.82 -4.92 4.47
N ARG A 111 11.24 -5.91 3.78
CA ARG A 111 11.64 -6.28 2.42
C ARG A 111 11.31 -5.16 1.41
N ILE A 112 10.13 -4.54 1.51
CA ILE A 112 9.75 -3.39 0.67
C ILE A 112 10.69 -2.21 0.89
N VAL A 113 11.11 -1.95 2.14
CA VAL A 113 12.14 -0.95 2.44
C VAL A 113 13.41 -1.24 1.65
N THR A 114 13.90 -2.49 1.62
CA THR A 114 15.10 -2.83 0.83
C THR A 114 14.93 -2.58 -0.68
N TRP A 115 13.70 -2.58 -1.20
CA TRP A 115 13.41 -2.24 -2.60
C TRP A 115 13.42 -0.74 -2.88
N THR A 116 13.30 0.12 -1.86
CA THR A 116 13.43 1.58 -2.03
C THR A 116 14.83 2.02 -2.48
N THR A 117 15.83 1.16 -2.29
CA THR A 117 17.23 1.37 -2.70
C THR A 117 17.64 0.47 -3.88
N GLU A 118 16.69 -0.12 -4.61
CA GLU A 118 16.96 -1.00 -5.76
C GLU A 118 17.75 -0.23 -6.84
N PRO A 119 19.03 -0.59 -7.13
CA PRO A 119 19.87 0.20 -8.03
C PRO A 119 19.41 0.11 -9.49
N LYS A 120 18.93 -1.06 -9.91
CA LYS A 120 18.63 -1.37 -11.31
C LYS A 120 17.34 -0.74 -11.84
N SER A 121 16.39 -0.38 -10.97
CA SER A 121 15.09 0.15 -11.39
C SER A 121 14.64 1.30 -10.51
N SER A 122 14.53 2.48 -11.11
CA SER A 122 13.94 3.66 -10.46
C SER A 122 12.43 3.50 -10.23
N ASP A 123 11.72 2.75 -11.08
CA ASP A 123 10.29 2.48 -10.92
C ASP A 123 10.00 1.63 -9.69
N VAL A 124 10.82 0.61 -9.41
CA VAL A 124 10.73 -0.17 -8.16
C VAL A 124 10.92 0.74 -6.96
N ARG A 125 11.92 1.64 -6.98
CA ARG A 125 12.17 2.59 -5.88
C ARG A 125 10.96 3.50 -5.64
N LYS A 126 10.42 4.11 -6.70
CA LYS A 126 9.25 5.00 -6.62
C LYS A 126 8.03 4.25 -6.10
N ALA A 127 7.71 3.08 -6.67
CA ALA A 127 6.55 2.29 -6.26
C ALA A 127 6.67 1.86 -4.78
N ALA A 128 7.85 1.45 -4.33
CA ALA A 128 8.08 1.04 -2.95
C ALA A 128 7.86 2.21 -1.97
N GLN A 129 8.36 3.39 -2.29
CA GLN A 129 8.15 4.60 -1.48
C GLN A 129 6.67 4.95 -1.38
N ILE A 130 5.92 4.90 -2.49
CA ILE A 130 4.48 5.19 -2.50
C ILE A 130 3.74 4.18 -1.62
N VAL A 131 4.05 2.88 -1.73
CA VAL A 131 3.44 1.85 -0.88
C VAL A 131 3.67 2.15 0.60
N LEU A 132 4.91 2.46 1.00
CA LEU A 132 5.21 2.80 2.40
C LEU A 132 4.43 4.03 2.88
N ILE A 133 4.25 5.04 2.01
CA ILE A 133 3.42 6.22 2.30
C ILE A 133 1.96 5.79 2.47
N SER A 134 1.37 5.06 1.52
CA SER A 134 -0.03 4.62 1.57
C SER A 134 -0.34 3.75 2.79
N LEU A 135 0.57 2.83 3.15
CA LEU A 135 0.47 2.01 4.36
C LEU A 135 0.61 2.85 5.64
N SER A 136 1.42 3.92 5.62
CA SER A 136 1.57 4.81 6.78
C SER A 136 0.39 5.77 6.95
N ALA A 137 -0.20 6.23 5.84
CA ALA A 137 -1.31 7.18 5.83
C ALA A 137 -2.61 6.51 6.31
N SER A 138 -2.92 5.32 5.81
CA SER A 138 -4.03 4.49 6.29
C SER A 138 -3.91 4.21 7.80
N ARG A 139 -2.72 3.96 8.32
CA ARG A 139 -2.48 3.77 9.76
C ARG A 139 -2.54 5.06 10.59
N CYS A 140 -2.53 6.24 9.96
CA CYS A 140 -2.52 7.51 10.69
C CYS A 140 -3.92 7.93 11.18
N SER A 141 -4.99 7.37 10.61
CA SER A 141 -6.35 7.50 11.17
C SER A 141 -6.61 6.53 12.32
N ALA A 142 -5.72 5.56 12.58
CA ALA A 142 -5.83 4.63 13.70
C ALA A 142 -5.25 5.22 15.01
N PRO A 143 -5.89 4.98 16.18
CA PRO A 143 -5.39 5.46 17.46
C PRO A 143 -4.00 4.90 17.80
N SER A 144 -3.22 5.70 18.52
CA SER A 144 -1.76 5.66 18.74
C SER A 144 -1.15 4.29 19.06
N SER A 145 -1.92 3.36 19.62
CA SER A 145 -1.44 2.09 20.18
C SER A 145 -1.11 0.99 19.15
N ARG A 146 -1.48 1.16 17.86
CA ARG A 146 -1.26 0.14 16.80
C ARG A 146 -0.27 0.57 15.71
N ARG A 147 0.60 1.53 16.01
CA ARG A 147 1.58 2.04 15.05
C ARG A 147 2.81 1.11 15.03
N LEU A 148 3.03 0.40 13.92
CA LEU A 148 4.28 -0.34 13.71
C LEU A 148 5.47 0.64 13.73
N THR A 149 6.49 0.31 14.52
CA THR A 149 7.72 1.09 14.65
C THR A 149 8.54 0.96 13.36
N ILE A 150 8.19 1.74 12.34
CA ILE A 150 9.03 1.89 11.16
C ILE A 150 10.18 2.82 11.55
N PRO A 151 11.47 2.42 11.40
CA PRO A 151 12.59 3.29 11.71
C PRO A 151 12.49 4.62 10.96
N SER A 152 12.50 5.73 11.68
CA SER A 152 12.29 7.08 11.13
C SER A 152 13.36 7.52 10.13
N THR A 153 14.46 6.77 10.02
CA THR A 153 15.53 7.00 9.06
C THR A 153 15.12 6.73 7.61
N LEU A 154 14.09 5.91 7.38
CA LEU A 154 13.67 5.42 6.07
C LEU A 154 12.37 6.04 5.56
N LEU A 155 11.74 6.91 6.37
CA LEU A 155 10.60 7.70 5.94
C LEU A 155 11.07 8.88 5.07
N PRO A 156 10.33 9.25 4.01
CA PRO A 156 10.53 10.52 3.32
C PRO A 156 10.55 11.65 4.36
N SER A 157 11.41 12.65 4.18
CA SER A 157 11.64 13.77 5.12
C SER A 157 10.36 14.48 5.58
N ARG A 158 9.28 14.31 4.82
CA ARG A 158 7.93 14.84 5.03
C ARG A 158 7.12 14.14 6.13
N CYS A 159 7.52 12.94 6.57
CA CYS A 159 6.85 12.14 7.58
C CYS A 159 7.70 11.89 8.84
N ARG A 160 8.90 12.47 8.94
CA ARG A 160 9.67 12.42 10.18
C ARG A 160 8.96 13.26 11.24
N PRO A 161 8.75 12.72 12.46
CA PRO A 161 8.44 13.59 13.58
C PRO A 161 9.59 14.58 13.70
N LYS A 162 9.29 15.88 13.63
CA LYS A 162 10.28 16.91 13.96
C LYS A 162 10.72 16.61 15.39
N SER A 163 11.98 16.24 15.57
CA SER A 163 12.58 16.16 16.90
C SER A 163 12.64 17.58 17.44
N SER A 164 11.59 18.02 18.13
CA SER A 164 11.71 19.13 19.05
C SER A 164 12.67 18.67 20.13
N ARG A 165 13.94 19.09 20.01
CA ARG A 165 14.79 19.26 21.18
C ARG A 165 14.05 20.24 22.08
N GLY A 166 13.46 19.72 23.15
CA GLY A 166 12.78 20.50 24.17
C GLY A 166 12.95 19.81 25.49
N SER A 167 13.88 20.30 26.31
CA SER A 167 13.77 20.16 27.77
C SER A 167 12.51 20.90 28.27
N PRO A 168 11.99 20.53 29.44
CA PRO A 168 10.57 20.30 29.64
C PRO A 168 9.85 21.53 30.18
N ARG A 169 8.59 21.71 29.81
CA ARG A 169 7.58 22.27 30.72
C ARG A 169 6.16 22.01 30.23
N SER A 170 5.41 21.42 31.16
CA SER A 170 4.00 21.62 31.46
C SER A 170 2.91 21.14 30.49
N ARG A 171 2.27 20.07 30.99
CA ARG A 171 0.83 19.94 31.28
C ARG A 171 -0.08 19.38 30.18
N CYS A 172 -0.44 18.13 30.47
CA CYS A 172 -1.65 17.42 30.12
C CYS A 172 -2.90 18.30 29.94
N CYS A 173 -3.63 17.95 28.88
CA CYS A 173 -5.08 17.88 28.74
C CYS A 173 -5.92 18.32 29.94
N SER A 174 -6.81 19.29 29.69
CA SER A 174 -8.07 19.42 30.41
C SER A 174 -9.15 20.03 29.50
N SER A 175 -10.15 19.20 29.19
CA SER A 175 -11.60 19.48 29.12
C SER A 175 -12.21 20.52 28.14
N SER A 176 -12.86 19.95 27.11
CA SER A 176 -14.28 20.19 26.69
C SER A 176 -14.60 21.44 25.82
N PRO A 177 -15.81 21.56 25.22
CA PRO A 177 -15.99 21.29 23.78
C PRO A 177 -16.81 22.37 23.06
N THR A 178 -16.29 23.02 22.01
CA THR A 178 -17.15 23.89 21.19
C THR A 178 -16.73 23.90 19.72
N SER A 179 -17.70 23.50 18.89
CA SER A 179 -17.92 23.91 17.50
C SER A 179 -16.69 24.25 16.65
N SER A 180 -16.29 23.31 15.79
CA SER A 180 -16.42 23.52 14.34
C SER A 180 -15.83 22.32 13.61
N GLN A 181 -16.69 21.68 12.82
CA GLN A 181 -16.29 20.78 11.75
C GLN A 181 -15.29 21.49 10.84
N ALA A 182 -14.00 21.17 10.98
CA ALA A 182 -13.05 21.35 9.90
C ALA A 182 -12.97 20.01 9.16
N CYS A 183 -13.90 19.86 8.21
CA CYS A 183 -13.92 18.78 7.23
C CYS A 183 -12.52 18.49 6.69
N CYS A 184 -12.17 17.20 6.68
CA CYS A 184 -11.16 16.67 5.78
C CYS A 184 -11.56 17.02 4.34
N ARG A 185 -10.94 18.05 3.76
CA ARG A 185 -11.12 18.36 2.35
C ARG A 185 -10.13 17.50 1.55
N VAL A 186 -10.66 16.44 0.94
CA VAL A 186 -9.99 15.74 -0.16
C VAL A 186 -9.88 16.74 -1.31
N MET A 187 -8.67 17.25 -1.56
CA MET A 187 -8.40 17.99 -2.80
C MET A 187 -7.89 17.01 -3.86
N THR A 188 -8.73 16.83 -4.86
CA THR A 188 -8.44 16.20 -6.14
C THR A 188 -7.49 17.09 -6.97
N THR A 189 -6.49 16.45 -7.58
CA THR A 189 -5.60 16.92 -8.67
C THR A 189 -4.28 17.65 -8.32
N PRO A 190 -3.23 17.55 -9.19
CA PRO A 190 -1.84 17.55 -8.79
C PRO A 190 -1.14 18.87 -9.16
N LYS A 191 -0.92 19.76 -8.20
CA LYS A 191 0.14 20.77 -8.30
C LYS A 191 0.78 20.98 -6.94
N VAL A 192 2.10 20.82 -6.93
CA VAL A 192 2.96 21.21 -5.82
C VAL A 192 2.88 22.72 -5.68
N VAL A 193 2.17 23.20 -4.66
CA VAL A 193 2.22 24.60 -4.23
C VAL A 193 2.54 24.62 -2.75
N CYS A 194 3.72 25.15 -2.41
CA CYS A 194 4.09 25.46 -1.04
C CYS A 194 3.33 26.73 -0.62
N VAL A 195 2.35 26.61 0.27
CA VAL A 195 1.78 27.76 0.97
C VAL A 195 2.49 27.88 2.32
N ARG A 196 3.39 28.87 2.44
CA ARG A 196 3.90 29.36 3.74
C ARG A 196 2.75 30.06 4.47
N PRO A 197 2.52 29.83 5.77
CA PRO A 197 1.80 30.80 6.57
C PRO A 197 2.76 31.96 6.90
N ALA A 198 2.41 33.16 6.45
CA ALA A 198 2.94 34.39 6.98
C ALA A 198 2.52 34.51 8.45
N CYS A 199 3.50 34.61 9.36
CA CYS A 199 3.26 35.15 10.69
C CYS A 199 3.27 36.68 10.54
N PHE A 200 2.11 37.32 10.66
CA PHE A 200 2.05 38.71 11.09
C PHE A 200 1.86 38.71 12.61
N ALA A 201 2.51 39.69 13.24
CA ALA A 201 2.77 39.86 14.67
C ALA A 201 1.52 39.82 15.56
#